data_AF-A0A8J6UV66-F1
#
_entry.id   AF-A0A8J6UV66-F1
#
_cell.length_a   1.000
_cell.length_b   1.000
_cell.length_c   1.000
_cell.angle_alpha   90.00
_cell.angle_beta   90.00
_cell.angle_gamma   90.00
#
_symmetry.space_group_name_H-M   'P 1'
#
loop_
_entity.id
_entity.type
_entity.pdbx_description
1 polymer ?
#
loop_
_entity_poly.entity_id
_entity_poly.type
_entity_poly.pdbx_seq_one_letter_code
_entity_poly.pdbx_strand_id
1 'polypeptide(L)'
;MSKHINFLGYSLWVQDHAEQISAKILSKAPLYSPRALAAYCIFFDFGIGTLLYSINVFRRGYLWRGRAIAILSVVLLVVEMFTSASGIRFLAPGRSILNMLVAICLYSAEKPHFNRAVRDGMKQARWWLPLVWILAVVLILLLLRFVL
;
A
#
# COMPACT_ATOMS: atom_id res chain seq x y z
N MET A 1 -26.16 19.72 41.42
CA MET A 1 -25.33 18.51 41.24
C MET A 1 -24.89 18.43 39.78
N SER A 2 -23.68 18.88 39.49
CA SER A 2 -23.12 18.91 38.12
C SER A 2 -22.51 17.55 37.77
N LYS A 3 -22.99 16.91 36.70
CA LYS A 3 -22.41 15.68 36.15
C LYS A 3 -21.13 16.05 35.39
N HIS A 4 -19.97 15.91 36.02
CA HIS A 4 -18.70 15.89 35.31
C HIS A 4 -18.62 14.63 34.46
N ILE A 5 -19.02 14.73 33.20
CA ILE A 5 -18.81 13.69 32.20
C ILE A 5 -17.30 13.62 31.96
N ASN A 6 -16.68 12.50 32.31
CA ASN A 6 -15.26 12.24 32.09
C ASN A 6 -14.95 12.33 30.59
N PHE A 7 -14.31 13.44 30.20
CA PHE A 7 -13.95 13.75 28.81
C PHE A 7 -13.11 12.64 28.15
N LEU A 8 -12.28 11.95 28.95
CA LEU A 8 -11.43 10.82 28.53
C LEU A 8 -12.23 9.57 28.15
N GLY A 9 -13.34 9.28 28.85
CA GLY A 9 -14.21 8.15 28.51
C GLY A 9 -14.98 8.39 27.21
N TYR A 10 -15.36 9.65 26.96
CA TYR A 10 -16.05 10.04 25.75
C TYR A 10 -15.12 10.00 24.52
N SER A 11 -13.85 10.41 24.65
CA SER A 11 -12.90 10.34 23.54
C SER A 11 -12.57 8.91 23.13
N LEU A 12 -12.40 7.99 24.09
CA LEU A 12 -12.17 6.56 23.82
C LEU A 12 -13.38 5.92 23.13
N TRP A 13 -14.60 6.19 23.62
CA TRP A 13 -15.82 5.66 23.00
C TRP A 13 -16.03 6.16 21.58
N VAL A 14 -15.77 7.44 21.32
CA VAL A 14 -15.84 8.03 19.97
C VAL A 14 -14.78 7.43 19.05
N GLN A 15 -13.58 7.14 19.56
CA GLN A 15 -12.50 6.53 18.79
C GLN A 15 -12.84 5.08 18.41
N ASP A 16 -13.38 4.29 19.33
CA ASP A 16 -13.82 2.92 19.06
C ASP A 16 -15.01 2.88 18.07
N HIS A 17 -15.97 3.80 18.20
CA HIS A 17 -17.11 3.87 17.28
C HIS A 17 -16.70 4.38 15.90
N ALA A 18 -15.78 5.34 15.82
CA ALA A 18 -15.22 5.80 14.56
C ALA A 18 -14.42 4.67 13.87
N GLU A 19 -13.65 3.88 14.63
CA GLU A 19 -12.96 2.71 14.08
C GLU A 19 -13.93 1.64 13.56
N GLN A 20 -15.01 1.35 14.28
CA GLN A 20 -16.02 0.38 13.83
C GLN A 20 -16.77 0.85 12.58
N ILE A 21 -17.16 2.12 12.52
CA ILE A 21 -17.84 2.69 11.34
C ILE A 21 -16.87 2.73 10.15
N SER A 22 -15.63 3.16 10.37
CA SER A 22 -14.60 3.20 9.33
C SER A 22 -14.29 1.78 8.83
N ALA A 23 -14.20 0.78 9.71
CA ALA A 23 -14.02 -0.62 9.35
C ALA A 23 -15.19 -1.16 8.50
N LYS A 24 -16.44 -0.77 8.80
CA LYS A 24 -17.63 -1.18 8.05
C LYS A 24 -17.75 -0.51 6.67
N ILE A 25 -17.20 0.70 6.50
CA ILE A 25 -17.14 1.39 5.21
C ILE A 25 -15.94 0.88 4.38
N LEU A 26 -14.79 0.69 5.01
CA LEU A 26 -13.58 0.13 4.39
C LEU A 26 -13.81 -1.32 3.92
N SER A 27 -14.66 -2.10 4.59
CA SER A 27 -14.98 -3.49 4.21
C SER A 27 -15.65 -3.65 2.84
N LYS A 28 -16.05 -2.55 2.17
CA LYS A 28 -16.55 -2.59 0.77
C LYS A 28 -15.59 -1.98 -0.25
N ALA A 29 -14.45 -1.45 0.18
CA ALA A 29 -13.46 -0.89 -0.72
C ALA A 29 -12.80 -2.01 -1.55
N PRO A 30 -12.54 -1.79 -2.85
CA PRO A 30 -12.02 -2.85 -3.70
C PRO A 30 -10.57 -3.22 -3.34
N LEU A 31 -10.15 -4.48 -3.46
CA LEU A 31 -8.80 -4.94 -3.13
C LEU A 31 -7.97 -5.24 -4.38
N TYR A 32 -6.69 -4.89 -4.37
CA TYR A 32 -5.78 -5.31 -5.43
C TYR A 32 -5.54 -6.82 -5.36
N SER A 33 -5.66 -7.51 -6.50
CA SER A 33 -5.41 -8.95 -6.55
C SER A 33 -3.93 -9.26 -6.23
N PRO A 34 -3.62 -10.44 -5.65
CA PRO A 34 -2.25 -10.87 -5.38
C PRO A 34 -1.36 -10.83 -6.64
N ARG A 35 -1.94 -11.18 -7.81
CA ARG A 35 -1.27 -11.12 -9.11
C ARG A 35 -0.87 -9.69 -9.48
N ALA A 36 -1.76 -8.73 -9.26
CA ALA A 36 -1.46 -7.33 -9.51
C ALA A 36 -0.31 -6.85 -8.61
N LEU A 37 -0.38 -7.13 -7.30
CA LEU A 37 0.68 -6.73 -6.36
C LEU A 37 2.06 -7.30 -6.76
N ALA A 38 2.11 -8.58 -7.11
CA ALA A 38 3.33 -9.24 -7.58
C ALA A 38 3.84 -8.64 -8.90
N ALA A 39 2.95 -8.37 -9.85
CA ALA A 39 3.32 -7.71 -11.11
C ALA A 39 3.90 -6.32 -10.86
N TYR A 40 3.28 -5.51 -9.99
CA TYR A 40 3.83 -4.20 -9.63
C TYR A 40 5.21 -4.30 -8.96
N CYS A 41 5.41 -5.31 -8.11
CA CYS A 41 6.70 -5.59 -7.50
C CYS A 41 7.80 -5.92 -8.52
N ILE A 42 7.46 -6.71 -9.56
CA ILE A 42 8.40 -7.13 -10.61
C ILE A 42 8.70 -5.98 -11.59
N PHE A 43 7.68 -5.27 -12.06
CA PHE A 43 7.82 -4.27 -13.12
C PHE A 43 8.26 -2.89 -12.63
N PHE A 44 7.84 -2.50 -11.43
CA PHE A 44 8.04 -1.13 -10.94
C PHE A 44 8.91 -1.03 -9.69
N ASP A 45 9.18 -2.15 -9.03
CA ASP A 45 9.95 -2.32 -7.78
C ASP A 45 9.10 -2.78 -6.58
N PHE A 46 9.75 -3.47 -5.64
CA PHE A 46 9.15 -3.96 -4.40
C PHE A 46 8.55 -2.84 -3.54
N GLY A 47 9.09 -1.63 -3.59
CA GLY A 47 8.50 -0.48 -2.92
C GLY A 47 7.06 -0.19 -3.36
N ILE A 48 6.78 -0.25 -4.67
CA ILE A 48 5.43 -0.01 -5.21
C ILE A 48 4.50 -1.19 -4.91
N GLY A 49 4.98 -2.43 -5.09
CA GLY A 49 4.19 -3.62 -4.75
C GLY A 49 3.76 -3.66 -3.28
N THR A 50 4.68 -3.34 -2.37
CA THR A 50 4.43 -3.30 -0.92
C THR A 50 3.53 -2.12 -0.52
N LEU A 51 3.63 -0.97 -1.21
CA LEU A 51 2.72 0.15 -1.00
C LEU A 51 1.27 -0.23 -1.36
N LEU A 52 1.05 -0.88 -2.50
CA LEU A 52 -0.28 -1.38 -2.86
C LEU A 52 -0.80 -2.44 -1.88
N TYR A 53 0.09 -3.29 -1.35
CA TYR A 53 -0.24 -4.24 -0.29
C TYR A 53 -0.69 -3.52 0.99
N SER A 54 -0.03 -2.43 1.38
CA SER A 54 -0.45 -1.62 2.53
C SER A 54 -1.89 -1.10 2.38
N ILE A 55 -2.29 -0.69 1.17
CA ILE A 55 -3.65 -0.25 0.86
C ILE A 55 -4.64 -1.40 1.06
N ASN A 56 -4.31 -2.62 0.64
CA ASN A 56 -5.16 -3.79 0.91
C ASN A 56 -5.30 -4.04 2.42
N VAL A 57 -4.22 -3.91 3.19
CA VAL A 57 -4.23 -4.06 4.65
C VAL A 57 -5.12 -2.99 5.31
N PHE A 58 -5.04 -1.74 4.86
CA PHE A 58 -5.92 -0.65 5.29
C PHE A 58 -7.39 -0.94 4.98
N ARG A 59 -7.70 -1.37 3.76
CA ARG A 59 -9.07 -1.69 3.31
C ARG A 59 -9.68 -2.86 4.07
N ARG A 60 -8.87 -3.75 4.63
CA ARG A 60 -9.32 -4.83 5.53
C ARG A 60 -9.48 -4.40 6.99
N GLY A 61 -9.28 -3.13 7.32
CA GLY A 61 -9.46 -2.60 8.68
C GLY A 61 -8.23 -2.70 9.59
N TYR A 62 -7.10 -3.21 9.11
CA TYR A 62 -5.88 -3.32 9.92
C TYR A 62 -5.04 -2.02 9.84
N LEU A 63 -5.58 -0.93 10.38
CA LEU A 63 -5.04 0.42 10.21
C LEU A 63 -3.57 0.57 10.63
N TRP A 64 -3.21 0.09 11.83
CA TRP A 64 -1.84 0.19 12.35
C TRP A 64 -0.82 -0.58 11.50
N ARG A 65 -1.16 -1.82 11.10
CA ARG A 65 -0.31 -2.64 10.23
C ARG A 65 -0.18 -2.00 8.85
N GLY A 66 -1.29 -1.50 8.30
CA GLY A 66 -1.31 -0.77 7.04
C GLY A 66 -0.39 0.46 7.07
N ARG A 67 -0.46 1.27 8.13
CA ARG A 67 0.39 2.46 8.34
C ARG A 67 1.87 2.08 8.40
N ALA A 68 2.22 1.09 9.21
CA ALA A 68 3.60 0.65 9.36
C ALA A 68 4.19 0.20 8.01
N ILE A 69 3.44 -0.61 7.25
CA ILE A 69 3.87 -1.08 5.93
C ILE A 69 3.98 0.11 4.95
N ALA A 70 3.00 1.01 4.91
CA ALA A 70 3.01 2.16 4.02
C ALA A 70 4.23 3.07 4.27
N ILE A 71 4.52 3.37 5.54
CA ILE A 71 5.70 4.16 5.93
C ILE A 71 6.98 3.46 5.47
N LEU A 72 7.10 2.15 5.74
CA LEU A 72 8.26 1.38 5.31
C LEU A 72 8.42 1.39 3.79
N SER A 73 7.34 1.18 3.03
CA SER A 73 7.35 1.24 1.56
C SER A 73 7.78 2.61 1.03
N VAL A 74 7.30 3.70 1.62
CA VAL A 74 7.70 5.07 1.24
C VAL A 74 9.17 5.31 1.55
N VAL A 75 9.65 4.92 2.73
CA VAL A 75 11.08 5.05 3.09
C VAL A 75 11.95 4.28 2.11
N LEU A 76 11.59 3.05 1.77
CA LEU A 76 12.31 2.24 0.79
C LEU A 76 12.36 2.89 -0.59
N LEU A 77 11.23 3.41 -1.09
CA LEU A 77 11.17 4.13 -2.36
C LEU A 77 12.04 5.39 -2.36
N VAL A 78 12.03 6.16 -1.26
CA VAL A 78 12.85 7.37 -1.15
C VAL A 78 14.35 7.01 -1.16
N VAL A 79 14.77 6.03 -0.37
CA VAL A 79 16.15 5.53 -0.36
C VAL A 79 16.56 5.05 -1.75
N GLU A 80 15.65 4.35 -2.44
CA GLU A 80 15.88 3.88 -3.80
C GLU A 80 16.06 5.03 -4.81
N MET A 81 15.25 6.09 -4.72
CA MET A 81 15.40 7.27 -5.58
C MET A 81 16.77 7.92 -5.39
N PHE A 82 17.22 8.09 -4.14
CA PHE A 82 18.53 8.70 -3.85
C PHE A 82 19.72 7.82 -4.27
N THR A 83 19.63 6.51 -4.08
CA THR A 83 20.70 5.56 -4.48
C THR A 83 20.76 5.36 -5.99
N SER A 84 19.62 5.45 -6.70
CA SER A 84 19.58 5.39 -8.16
C SER A 84 20.09 6.68 -8.80
N ALA A 85 19.81 7.84 -8.20
CA ALA A 85 20.27 9.14 -8.67
C ALA A 85 21.79 9.32 -8.57
N SER A 86 22.45 8.68 -7.61
CA SER A 86 23.91 8.74 -7.44
C SER A 86 24.69 7.86 -8.43
N GLY A 87 24.03 7.18 -9.38
CA GLY A 87 24.69 6.34 -10.38
C GLY A 87 25.26 5.03 -9.82
N ILE A 88 25.04 4.74 -8.54
CA ILE A 88 25.45 3.52 -7.85
C ILE A 88 24.53 2.38 -8.31
N ARG A 89 24.73 1.89 -9.55
CA ARG A 89 24.01 0.74 -10.13
C ARG A 89 24.47 -0.62 -9.57
N PHE A 90 25.02 -0.65 -8.36
CA PHE A 90 25.76 -1.78 -7.78
C PHE A 90 24.94 -3.06 -7.55
N LEU A 91 23.65 -3.10 -7.87
CA LEU A 91 22.74 -4.21 -7.54
C LEU A 91 21.87 -4.69 -8.72
N ALA A 92 22.23 -4.41 -9.98
CA ALA A 92 21.31 -4.68 -11.12
C ALA A 92 20.75 -6.13 -11.20
N PRO A 93 21.54 -7.20 -10.94
CA PRO A 93 21.01 -8.57 -10.89
C PRO A 93 20.41 -8.93 -9.53
N GLY A 94 21.11 -8.59 -8.43
CA GLY A 94 20.68 -8.92 -7.07
C GLY A 94 19.35 -8.29 -6.68
N ARG A 95 19.09 -7.07 -7.17
CA ARG A 95 17.82 -6.36 -6.99
C ARG A 95 16.68 -7.03 -7.74
N SER A 96 16.92 -7.51 -8.96
CA SER A 96 15.89 -8.24 -9.73
C SER A 96 15.50 -9.53 -9.02
N ILE A 97 16.47 -10.25 -8.45
CA ILE A 97 16.23 -11.45 -7.64
C ILE A 97 15.46 -11.09 -6.36
N LEU A 98 15.88 -10.04 -5.65
CA LEU A 98 15.17 -9.56 -4.46
C LEU A 98 13.72 -9.19 -4.78
N ASN A 99 13.47 -8.44 -5.86
CA ASN A 99 12.13 -8.06 -6.30
C ASN A 99 11.27 -9.30 -6.61
N MET A 100 11.86 -10.31 -7.24
CA MET A 100 11.18 -11.56 -7.54
C MET A 100 10.85 -12.35 -6.27
N LEU A 101 11.79 -12.45 -5.32
CA LEU A 101 11.57 -13.09 -4.02
C LEU A 101 10.48 -12.37 -3.22
N VAL A 102 10.53 -11.04 -3.14
CA VAL A 102 9.50 -10.26 -2.48
C VAL A 102 8.15 -10.41 -3.17
N ALA A 103 8.10 -10.43 -4.51
CA ALA A 103 6.87 -10.65 -5.27
C ALA A 103 6.24 -12.02 -4.94
N ILE A 104 7.05 -13.08 -4.86
CA ILE A 104 6.59 -14.43 -4.49
C ILE A 104 6.08 -14.46 -3.05
N CYS A 105 6.82 -13.86 -2.11
CA CYS A 105 6.42 -13.76 -0.70
C CYS A 105 5.11 -12.99 -0.55
N LEU A 106 4.99 -11.84 -1.21
CA LEU A 106 3.81 -10.97 -1.17
C LEU A 106 2.60 -11.66 -1.78
N TYR A 107 2.77 -12.34 -2.93
CA TYR A 107 1.72 -13.14 -3.56
C TYR A 107 1.22 -14.24 -2.62
N SER A 108 2.14 -15.00 -2.04
CA SER A 108 1.83 -16.15 -1.19
C SER A 108 1.15 -15.72 0.11
N ALA A 109 1.63 -14.63 0.73
CA ALA A 109 1.04 -14.05 1.93
C ALA A 109 -0.35 -13.45 1.66
N GLU A 110 -0.54 -12.75 0.54
CA GLU A 110 -1.80 -12.04 0.27
C GLU A 110 -2.91 -12.96 -0.24
N LYS A 111 -2.58 -14.02 -1.00
CA LYS A 111 -3.56 -14.94 -1.61
C LYS A 111 -4.65 -15.45 -0.64
N PRO A 112 -4.34 -16.01 0.55
CA PRO A 112 -5.38 -16.49 1.46
C PRO A 112 -6.29 -15.36 1.98
N HIS A 113 -5.71 -14.19 2.28
CA HIS A 113 -6.46 -13.04 2.78
C HIS A 113 -7.37 -12.43 1.70
N PHE A 114 -6.88 -12.33 0.46
CA PHE A 114 -7.67 -11.87 -0.68
C PHE A 114 -8.84 -12.82 -0.96
N ASN A 115 -8.60 -14.13 -1.01
CA ASN A 115 -9.66 -15.11 -1.27
C ASN A 115 -10.72 -15.13 -0.15
N ARG A 116 -10.33 -14.89 1.10
CA ARG A 116 -11.30 -14.71 2.19
C ARG A 116 -12.12 -13.44 1.98
N ALA A 117 -11.46 -12.30 1.77
CA ALA A 117 -12.12 -11.02 1.56
C ALA A 117 -13.11 -11.01 0.38
N VAL A 118 -12.75 -11.65 -0.74
CA VAL A 118 -13.66 -11.77 -1.90
C VAL A 118 -14.86 -12.64 -1.59
N ARG A 119 -14.69 -13.74 -0.83
CA ARG A 119 -15.82 -14.55 -0.33
C ARG A 119 -16.73 -13.77 0.60
N ASP A 120 -16.18 -12.86 1.38
CA ASP A 120 -16.92 -11.95 2.27
C ASP A 120 -17.59 -10.78 1.51
N GLY A 121 -17.53 -10.77 0.17
CA GLY A 121 -18.22 -9.81 -0.68
C GLY A 121 -17.39 -8.59 -1.11
N MET A 122 -16.09 -8.55 -0.82
CA MET A 122 -15.21 -7.47 -1.31
C MET A 122 -14.99 -7.59 -2.82
N LYS A 123 -14.96 -6.45 -3.52
CA LYS A 123 -14.72 -6.39 -4.96
C LYS A 123 -13.22 -6.36 -5.28
N GLN A 124 -12.83 -6.81 -6.46
CA GLN A 124 -11.46 -6.64 -6.95
C GLN A 124 -11.25 -5.23 -7.51
N ALA A 125 -10.13 -4.60 -7.17
CA ALA A 125 -9.70 -3.32 -7.71
C ALA A 125 -9.19 -3.46 -9.14
N ARG A 126 -9.41 -2.41 -9.94
CA ARG A 126 -8.90 -2.33 -11.31
C ARG A 126 -7.38 -2.19 -11.26
N TRP A 127 -6.69 -3.14 -11.87
CA TRP A 127 -5.23 -3.20 -11.84
C TRP A 127 -4.55 -2.06 -12.60
N TRP A 128 -5.23 -1.41 -13.56
CA TRP A 128 -4.65 -0.35 -14.39
C TRP A 128 -4.64 1.03 -13.71
N LEU A 129 -5.41 1.24 -12.64
CA LEU A 129 -5.48 2.56 -11.99
C LEU A 129 -4.11 3.02 -11.46
N PRO A 130 -3.35 2.21 -10.68
CA PRO A 130 -2.01 2.61 -10.23
C PRO A 130 -1.06 2.85 -11.39
N LEU A 131 -1.18 2.08 -12.48
CA LEU A 131 -0.36 2.26 -13.68
C LEU A 131 -0.57 3.65 -14.30
N VAL A 132 -1.82 4.11 -14.40
CA VAL A 132 -2.13 5.46 -14.91
C VAL A 132 -1.49 6.55 -14.03
N TRP A 133 -1.54 6.39 -12.71
CA TRP A 133 -0.87 7.32 -11.79
C TRP A 133 0.65 7.34 -11.96
N ILE A 134 1.28 6.16 -12.06
CA ILE A 134 2.72 6.05 -12.28
C ILE A 134 3.10 6.71 -13.62
N LEU A 135 2.37 6.42 -14.70
CA LEU A 135 2.61 7.04 -16.01
C LEU A 135 2.43 8.56 -15.97
N ALA A 136 1.43 9.08 -15.27
CA ALA A 136 1.23 10.51 -15.10
C ALA A 136 2.41 11.17 -14.35
N VAL A 137 2.91 10.55 -13.28
CA VAL A 137 4.09 11.03 -12.54
C VAL A 137 5.33 11.02 -13.41
N VAL A 138 5.58 9.93 -14.14
CA VAL A 138 6.71 9.82 -15.08
C VAL A 138 6.63 10.91 -16.15
N LEU A 139 5.44 11.13 -16.73
CA LEU A 139 5.22 12.19 -17.72
C LEU A 139 5.52 13.57 -17.15
N ILE A 140 5.06 13.89 -15.94
CA ILE A 140 5.35 15.16 -15.25
C ILE A 140 6.86 15.33 -15.05
N LEU A 141 7.55 14.30 -14.56
CA LEU A 141 9.01 14.35 -14.35
C LEU A 141 9.78 14.54 -15.66
N LEU A 142 9.34 13.89 -16.74
CA LEU A 142 9.93 14.07 -18.07
C LEU A 142 9.72 15.51 -18.57
N LEU A 143 8.52 16.06 -18.45
CA LEU A 143 8.24 17.44 -18.86
C LEU A 143 9.08 18.44 -18.07
N LEU A 144 9.20 18.27 -16.75
CA LEU A 144 10.04 19.12 -15.91
C LEU A 144 11.52 19.09 -16.34
N ARG A 145 12.02 17.93 -16.78
CA ARG A 145 13.39 17.80 -17.30
C ARG A 145 13.62 18.54 -18.62
N PHE A 146 12.59 18.77 -19.43
CA PHE A 146 12.73 19.56 -20.66
C PHE A 146 12.65 21.08 -20.42
N VAL A 147 12.10 21.49 -19.28
CA VAL A 147 11.91 22.91 -18.92
C VAL A 147 13.12 23.47 -18.15
N LEU A 148 13.79 22.63 -17.36
CA LEU A 148 15.00 22.94 -16.57
C LEU A 148 16.27 22.62 -17.36
#